data_AF-A0AAE9Q0K9-F1
#
_entry.id   AF-A0AAE9Q0K9-F1
#
_cell.length_a   1.000
_cell.length_b   1.000
_cell.length_c   1.000
_cell.angle_alpha   90.00
_cell.angle_beta   90.00
_cell.angle_gamma   90.00
#
_symmetry.space_group_name_H-M   'P 1'
#
loop_
_entity.id
_entity.type
_entity.pdbx_description
1 polymer ?
#
loop_
_entity_poly.entity_id
_entity_poly.type
_entity_poly.pdbx_seq_one_letter_code
_entity_poly.pdbx_strand_id
1 'polypeptide(L)'
;MADRMNRRMPLYIAERIEAMLAQKGKTINKAKIILAGVAYKKDIDDVRESPALVLFEHLIKMGASVSFTDPYVSSFKLNGEAISSRTANAQLWESADIVVITTDHSVVDYQQLVDHAPLVFDTRNATAHCTGGHVVILGHPGDGGAPLLANRDQVNERYYGQINSEESHEATRNRIHWICRHVQGHTVLDVGCSQGITSILLGREGFKVTAIDLEEGSISYAKKNFARNPHPSGKESTFS
;
A
#
# COMPACT_ATOMS: atom_id res chain seq x y z
N MET A 1 -18.46 -8.95 0.45
CA MET A 1 -17.85 -8.30 -0.74
C MET A 1 -16.66 -7.37 -0.42
N ALA A 2 -16.03 -7.48 0.77
CA ALA A 2 -14.79 -6.74 1.11
C ALA A 2 -13.52 -7.31 0.46
N ASP A 3 -13.61 -8.50 -0.15
CA ASP A 3 -12.48 -9.29 -0.64
C ASP A 3 -11.85 -8.78 -1.95
N ARG A 4 -12.56 -7.98 -2.76
CA ARG A 4 -11.98 -7.44 -4.02
C ARG A 4 -10.99 -6.32 -3.81
N MET A 5 -11.00 -5.66 -2.66
CA MET A 5 -10.24 -4.43 -2.45
C MET A 5 -8.84 -4.70 -1.88
N ASN A 6 -8.72 -5.64 -0.93
CA ASN A 6 -7.42 -6.04 -0.36
C ASN A 6 -6.56 -6.90 -1.32
N ARG A 7 -7.16 -7.47 -2.37
CA ARG A 7 -6.44 -8.28 -3.36
C ARG A 7 -5.68 -7.48 -4.42
N ARG A 8 -5.87 -6.16 -4.52
CA ARG A 8 -5.25 -5.35 -5.61
C ARG A 8 -3.76 -5.12 -5.42
N MET A 9 -3.30 -4.93 -4.19
CA MET A 9 -1.89 -4.64 -3.90
C MET A 9 -0.95 -5.80 -4.21
N PRO A 10 -1.24 -7.06 -3.81
CA PRO A 10 -0.42 -8.20 -4.21
C PRO A 10 -0.31 -8.37 -5.72
N LEU A 11 -1.40 -8.16 -6.46
CA LEU A 11 -1.40 -8.25 -7.93
C LEU A 11 -0.54 -7.15 -8.56
N TYR A 12 -0.70 -5.91 -8.09
CA TYR A 12 0.15 -4.80 -8.52
C TYR A 12 1.63 -5.06 -8.24
N ILE A 13 1.98 -5.58 -7.06
CA ILE A 13 3.35 -5.97 -6.72
C ILE A 13 3.87 -7.03 -7.69
N ALA A 14 3.06 -8.01 -8.09
CA ALA A 14 3.46 -9.02 -9.07
C ALA A 14 3.71 -8.43 -10.47
N GLU A 15 2.85 -7.54 -10.96
CA GLU A 15 3.05 -6.81 -12.23
C GLU A 15 4.36 -5.99 -12.20
N ARG A 16 4.66 -5.37 -11.04
CA ARG A 16 5.91 -4.64 -10.84
C ARG A 16 7.13 -5.55 -10.86
N ILE A 17 7.05 -6.72 -10.23
CA ILE A 17 8.12 -7.72 -10.28
C ILE A 17 8.37 -8.16 -11.72
N GLU A 18 7.31 -8.46 -12.50
CA GLU A 18 7.44 -8.82 -13.91
C GLU A 18 8.11 -7.71 -14.72
N ALA A 19 7.69 -6.46 -14.56
CA ALA A 19 8.30 -5.33 -15.24
C ALA A 19 9.79 -5.14 -14.87
N MET A 20 10.15 -5.31 -13.60
CA MET A 20 11.52 -5.21 -13.11
C MET A 20 12.41 -6.32 -13.67
N LEU A 21 11.90 -7.55 -13.75
CA LEU A 21 12.59 -8.67 -14.40
C LEU A 21 12.78 -8.40 -15.91
N ALA A 22 11.76 -7.89 -16.58
CA ALA A 22 11.82 -7.57 -18.01
C ALA A 22 12.89 -6.51 -18.32
N GLN A 23 13.04 -5.49 -17.47
CA GLN A 23 14.12 -4.49 -17.59
C GLN A 23 15.53 -5.11 -17.46
N LYS A 24 15.64 -6.27 -16.80
CA LYS A 24 16.88 -7.07 -16.71
C LYS A 24 16.99 -8.14 -17.81
N GLY A 25 16.09 -8.12 -18.79
CA GLY A 25 16.05 -9.11 -19.88
C GLY A 25 15.57 -10.50 -19.46
N LYS A 26 14.87 -10.62 -18.33
CA LYS A 26 14.32 -11.88 -17.81
C LYS A 26 12.80 -11.88 -17.89
N THR A 27 12.21 -13.03 -18.16
CA THR A 27 10.75 -13.21 -18.04
C THR A 27 10.42 -13.75 -16.66
N ILE A 28 9.18 -13.53 -16.19
CA ILE A 28 8.76 -14.03 -14.88
C ILE A 28 8.66 -15.56 -14.82
N ASN A 29 8.40 -16.20 -15.96
CA ASN A 29 8.35 -17.65 -16.05
C ASN A 29 9.72 -18.26 -15.70
N LYS A 30 9.75 -19.11 -14.67
CA LYS A 30 10.94 -19.71 -14.05
C LYS A 30 11.89 -18.74 -13.34
N ALA A 31 11.54 -17.45 -13.23
CA ALA A 31 12.33 -16.52 -12.44
C ALA A 31 12.34 -16.96 -10.96
N LYS A 32 13.51 -16.89 -10.33
CA LYS A 32 13.70 -17.21 -8.92
C LYS A 32 13.37 -15.98 -8.08
N ILE A 33 12.26 -16.04 -7.35
CA ILE A 33 11.78 -14.95 -6.51
C ILE A 33 11.86 -15.40 -5.06
N ILE A 34 12.43 -14.57 -4.20
CA ILE A 34 12.46 -14.80 -2.75
C ILE A 34 11.63 -13.73 -2.06
N LEU A 35 10.63 -14.14 -1.30
CA LEU A 35 9.92 -13.25 -0.39
C LEU A 35 10.65 -13.21 0.97
N ALA A 36 11.12 -12.03 1.36
CA ALA A 36 11.67 -11.77 2.68
C ALA A 36 10.52 -11.30 3.60
N GLY A 37 10.05 -12.22 4.44
CA GLY A 37 8.91 -12.07 5.34
C GLY A 37 7.60 -12.53 4.72
N VAL A 38 6.85 -13.38 5.41
CA VAL A 38 5.48 -13.80 5.03
C VAL A 38 4.48 -13.59 6.16
N ALA A 39 4.92 -13.24 7.36
CA ALA A 39 4.03 -12.82 8.44
C ALA A 39 3.19 -11.59 8.04
N TYR A 40 1.95 -11.56 8.52
CA TYR A 40 1.01 -10.46 8.32
C TYR A 40 1.50 -9.14 8.94
N LYS A 41 2.28 -9.23 10.04
CA LYS A 41 2.88 -8.10 10.72
C LYS A 41 4.33 -8.39 11.07
N LYS A 42 5.07 -7.30 11.27
CA LYS A 42 6.41 -7.29 11.85
C LYS A 42 6.44 -8.09 13.17
N ASP A 43 7.49 -8.89 13.29
CA ASP A 43 7.93 -9.59 14.50
C ASP A 43 6.91 -10.54 15.17
N ILE A 44 6.02 -11.14 14.38
CA ILE A 44 5.07 -12.18 14.82
C ILE A 44 4.98 -13.31 13.79
N ASP A 45 4.37 -14.43 14.16
CA ASP A 45 4.23 -15.65 13.34
C ASP A 45 2.86 -15.80 12.64
N ASP A 46 1.99 -14.79 12.71
CA ASP A 46 0.63 -14.86 12.14
C ASP A 46 0.63 -14.64 10.62
N VAL A 47 0.12 -15.63 9.88
CA VAL A 47 0.03 -15.59 8.40
C VAL A 47 -1.40 -15.57 7.86
N ARG A 48 -2.44 -15.63 8.72
CA ARG A 48 -3.83 -15.92 8.30
C ARG A 48 -4.38 -14.95 7.26
N GLU A 49 -4.05 -13.68 7.40
CA GLU A 49 -4.48 -12.60 6.50
C GLU A 49 -3.29 -11.97 5.77
N SER A 50 -2.19 -12.72 5.59
CA SER A 50 -0.97 -12.17 5.04
C SER A 50 -1.11 -11.90 3.53
N PRO A 51 -0.92 -10.64 3.07
CA PRO A 51 -0.90 -10.33 1.65
C PRO A 51 0.29 -10.97 0.91
N ALA A 52 1.35 -11.33 1.65
CA ALA A 52 2.51 -12.02 1.08
C ALA A 52 2.16 -13.42 0.56
N LEU A 53 1.20 -14.11 1.20
CA LEU A 53 0.75 -15.43 0.72
C LEU A 53 -0.07 -15.31 -0.57
N VAL A 54 -0.90 -14.26 -0.70
CA VAL A 54 -1.64 -13.97 -1.94
C VAL A 54 -0.66 -13.66 -3.08
N LEU A 55 0.38 -12.87 -2.81
CA LEU A 55 1.45 -12.59 -3.75
C LEU A 55 2.18 -13.88 -4.14
N PHE A 56 2.59 -14.70 -3.17
CA PHE A 56 3.29 -15.97 -3.38
C PHE A 56 2.51 -16.87 -4.33
N GLU A 57 1.21 -17.09 -4.06
CA GLU A 57 0.36 -17.93 -4.90
C GLU A 57 0.23 -17.36 -6.32
N HIS A 58 0.10 -16.04 -6.46
CA HIS A 58 -0.03 -15.41 -7.77
C HIS A 58 1.25 -15.52 -8.61
N LEU A 59 2.42 -15.31 -8.00
CA LEU A 59 3.71 -15.47 -8.67
C LEU A 59 3.94 -16.91 -9.15
N ILE A 60 3.54 -17.92 -8.35
CA ILE A 60 3.54 -19.33 -8.78
C ILE A 60 2.63 -19.54 -9.99
N LYS A 61 1.43 -18.94 -10.00
CA LYS A 61 0.51 -19.02 -11.16
C LYS A 61 1.08 -18.34 -12.42
N MET A 62 1.92 -17.32 -12.25
CA MET A 62 2.66 -16.70 -13.36
C MET A 62 3.87 -17.53 -13.84
N GLY A 63 4.14 -18.67 -13.20
CA GLY A 63 5.20 -19.60 -13.56
C GLY A 63 6.54 -19.34 -12.87
N ALA A 64 6.62 -18.43 -11.90
CA ALA A 64 7.85 -18.16 -11.16
C ALA A 64 8.23 -19.33 -10.24
N SER A 65 9.52 -19.44 -9.92
CA SER A 65 10.03 -20.29 -8.85
C SER A 65 10.12 -19.46 -7.57
N VAL A 66 9.11 -19.57 -6.72
CA VAL A 66 8.99 -18.73 -5.51
C VAL A 66 9.44 -19.51 -4.27
N SER A 67 10.27 -18.88 -3.45
CA SER A 67 10.58 -19.34 -2.10
C SER A 67 10.46 -18.17 -1.12
N PHE A 68 10.52 -18.45 0.17
CA PHE A 68 10.45 -17.41 1.19
C PHE A 68 11.44 -17.68 2.31
N THR A 69 11.77 -16.63 3.03
CA THR A 69 12.39 -16.71 4.34
C THR A 69 11.67 -15.78 5.29
N ASP A 70 11.43 -16.25 6.51
CA ASP A 70 10.80 -15.50 7.58
C ASP A 70 11.37 -16.01 8.92
N PRO A 71 11.82 -15.10 9.81
CA PRO A 71 12.41 -15.49 11.09
C PRO A 71 11.40 -16.01 12.12
N TYR A 72 10.11 -15.74 11.95
CA TYR A 72 9.03 -16.12 12.87
C TYR A 72 8.12 -17.21 12.28
N VAL A 73 8.05 -17.33 10.96
CA VAL A 73 7.23 -18.33 10.26
C VAL A 73 8.11 -19.43 9.68
N SER A 74 8.04 -20.63 10.26
CA SER A 74 8.82 -21.79 9.81
C SER A 74 8.24 -22.46 8.55
N SER A 75 6.92 -22.45 8.40
CA SER A 75 6.22 -22.98 7.23
C SER A 75 4.78 -22.45 7.15
N PHE A 76 4.19 -22.52 5.96
CA PHE A 76 2.74 -22.35 5.77
C PHE A 76 2.22 -23.41 4.79
N LYS A 77 0.89 -23.57 4.71
CA LYS A 77 0.26 -24.47 3.74
C LYS A 77 -0.27 -23.71 2.54
N LEU A 78 0.04 -24.18 1.34
CA LEU A 78 -0.53 -23.71 0.08
C LEU A 78 -1.13 -24.91 -0.65
N ASN A 79 -2.43 -24.88 -0.95
CA ASN A 79 -3.15 -25.99 -1.61
C ASN A 79 -2.94 -27.37 -0.93
N GLY A 80 -2.78 -27.37 0.40
CA GLY A 80 -2.54 -28.58 1.19
C GLY A 80 -1.07 -29.00 1.31
N GLU A 81 -0.16 -28.39 0.54
CA GLU A 81 1.27 -28.65 0.59
C GLU A 81 1.98 -27.72 1.57
N ALA A 82 2.92 -28.26 2.35
CA ALA A 82 3.71 -27.46 3.28
C ALA A 82 4.90 -26.80 2.55
N ILE A 83 4.93 -25.47 2.55
CA ILE A 83 6.04 -24.67 2.05
C ILE A 83 6.87 -24.24 3.26
N SER A 84 8.15 -24.62 3.28
CA SER A 84 9.07 -24.34 4.39
C SER A 84 9.91 -23.10 4.12
N SER A 85 10.18 -22.35 5.19
CA SER A 85 11.07 -21.19 5.20
C SER A 85 12.50 -21.62 4.84
N ARG A 86 13.20 -20.78 4.07
CA ARG A 86 14.63 -20.92 3.77
C ARG A 86 15.46 -20.18 4.81
N THR A 87 16.67 -20.66 5.08
CA THR A 87 17.62 -19.95 5.94
C THR A 87 18.17 -18.74 5.20
N ALA A 88 17.96 -17.54 5.75
CA ALA A 88 18.54 -16.30 5.25
C ALA A 88 20.08 -16.35 5.34
N ASN A 89 20.75 -16.24 4.20
CA ASN A 89 22.20 -16.12 4.08
C ASN A 89 22.57 -15.56 2.70
N ALA A 90 23.83 -15.18 2.53
CA ALA A 90 24.39 -14.67 1.28
C ALA A 90 24.04 -15.55 0.07
N GLN A 91 24.21 -16.87 0.18
CA GLN A 91 24.00 -17.81 -0.91
C GLN A 91 22.53 -17.84 -1.36
N LEU A 92 21.58 -17.75 -0.42
CA LEU A 92 20.17 -17.66 -0.74
C LEU A 92 19.88 -16.38 -1.54
N TRP A 93 20.38 -15.24 -1.09
CA TRP A 93 20.18 -13.94 -1.73
C TRP A 93 20.78 -13.88 -3.15
N GLU A 94 22.01 -14.37 -3.31
CA GLU A 94 22.70 -14.47 -4.60
C GLU A 94 21.96 -15.37 -5.60
N SER A 95 21.24 -16.38 -5.10
CA SER A 95 20.55 -17.35 -5.95
C SER A 95 19.29 -16.83 -6.62
N ALA A 96 18.76 -15.68 -6.17
CA ALA A 96 17.52 -15.10 -6.66
C ALA A 96 17.75 -14.23 -7.90
N ASP A 97 16.72 -14.12 -8.74
CA ASP A 97 16.64 -13.08 -9.76
C ASP A 97 16.16 -11.76 -9.15
N ILE A 98 15.30 -11.84 -8.11
CA ILE A 98 14.79 -10.70 -7.35
C ILE A 98 14.40 -11.15 -5.92
N VAL A 99 14.77 -10.34 -4.94
CA VAL A 99 14.31 -10.48 -3.55
C VAL A 99 13.26 -9.41 -3.28
N VAL A 100 12.11 -9.79 -2.72
CA VAL A 100 10.99 -8.89 -2.44
C VAL A 100 10.78 -8.82 -0.93
N ILE A 101 10.92 -7.64 -0.35
CA ILE A 101 10.67 -7.44 1.09
C ILE A 101 9.18 -7.20 1.27
N THR A 102 8.51 -8.17 1.87
CA THR A 102 7.06 -8.17 2.12
C THR A 102 6.71 -7.95 3.58
N THR A 103 7.66 -8.15 4.50
CA THR A 103 7.55 -7.79 5.92
C THR A 103 8.87 -7.22 6.44
N ASP A 104 8.80 -6.07 7.11
CA ASP A 104 9.93 -5.41 7.77
C ASP A 104 10.13 -6.04 9.16
N HIS A 105 10.89 -7.13 9.27
CA HIS A 105 11.21 -7.77 10.56
C HIS A 105 12.46 -7.14 11.17
N SER A 106 12.44 -6.88 12.48
CA SER A 106 13.55 -6.19 13.15
C SER A 106 14.86 -6.96 13.14
N VAL A 107 14.79 -8.29 13.04
CA VAL A 107 15.94 -9.20 13.16
C VAL A 107 16.62 -9.53 11.83
N VAL A 108 16.06 -9.06 10.71
CA VAL A 108 16.63 -9.31 9.38
C VAL A 108 17.77 -8.34 9.13
N ASP A 109 18.93 -8.87 8.74
CA ASP A 109 20.06 -8.06 8.26
C ASP A 109 19.80 -7.61 6.82
N TYR A 110 19.13 -6.47 6.69
CA TYR A 110 18.80 -5.89 5.38
C TYR A 110 20.03 -5.42 4.62
N GLN A 111 21.12 -5.03 5.29
CA GLN A 111 22.35 -4.66 4.59
C GLN A 111 22.98 -5.88 3.94
N GLN A 112 23.07 -7.02 4.64
CA GLN A 112 23.52 -8.28 4.03
C GLN A 112 22.63 -8.68 2.85
N LEU A 113 21.31 -8.57 2.97
CA LEU A 113 20.39 -8.85 1.87
C LEU A 113 20.70 -7.95 0.66
N VAL A 114 20.81 -6.64 0.88
CA VAL A 114 21.15 -5.68 -0.16
C VAL A 114 22.52 -5.99 -0.75
N ASP A 115 23.54 -6.33 0.02
CA ASP A 115 24.89 -6.58 -0.50
C ASP A 115 24.96 -7.78 -1.47
N HIS A 116 24.08 -8.78 -1.31
CA HIS A 116 24.16 -10.06 -2.02
C HIS A 116 23.06 -10.28 -3.07
N ALA A 117 21.88 -9.69 -2.89
CA ALA A 117 20.77 -9.85 -3.83
C ALA A 117 21.04 -9.08 -5.15
N PRO A 118 20.86 -9.69 -6.34
CA PRO A 118 21.05 -8.99 -7.61
C PRO A 118 20.08 -7.83 -7.86
N LEU A 119 18.89 -7.90 -7.24
CA LEU A 119 17.83 -6.91 -7.31
C LEU A 119 16.93 -7.04 -6.07
N VAL A 120 16.64 -5.92 -5.43
CA VAL A 120 15.74 -5.86 -4.27
C VAL A 120 14.53 -5.01 -4.61
N PHE A 121 13.33 -5.53 -4.32
CA PHE A 121 12.09 -4.77 -4.34
C PHE A 121 11.54 -4.63 -2.93
N ASP A 122 11.64 -3.43 -2.37
CA ASP A 122 11.23 -3.13 -1.01
C ASP A 122 9.82 -2.53 -0.99
N THR A 123 8.85 -3.31 -0.49
CA THR A 123 7.45 -2.87 -0.36
C THR A 123 7.15 -2.22 0.99
N ARG A 124 8.13 -2.20 1.90
CA ARG A 124 7.98 -1.81 3.31
C ARG A 124 8.88 -0.67 3.73
N ASN A 125 9.77 -0.21 2.86
CA ASN A 125 10.80 0.78 3.17
C ASN A 125 11.74 0.29 4.31
N ALA A 126 11.97 -1.02 4.41
CA ALA A 126 12.87 -1.62 5.38
C ALA A 126 14.35 -1.30 5.11
N THR A 127 14.67 -0.98 3.86
CA THR A 127 16.03 -0.70 3.37
C THR A 127 16.42 0.77 3.43
N ALA A 128 15.62 1.63 4.08
CA ALA A 128 15.82 3.09 4.11
C ALA A 128 17.21 3.53 4.62
N HIS A 129 17.86 2.71 5.44
CA HIS A 129 19.20 2.97 5.99
C HIS A 129 20.31 2.14 5.31
N CYS A 130 19.97 1.31 4.34
CA CYS A 130 20.93 0.48 3.63
C CYS A 130 21.66 1.29 2.56
N THR A 131 22.90 0.89 2.26
CA THR A 131 23.67 1.41 1.13
C THR A 131 23.70 0.40 0.00
N GLY A 132 23.44 0.83 -1.24
CA GLY A 132 23.43 -0.04 -2.43
C GLY A 132 22.56 0.53 -3.55
N GLY A 133 22.91 0.26 -4.82
CA GLY A 133 22.29 0.90 -6.00
C GLY A 133 21.19 0.11 -6.69
N HIS A 134 20.86 -1.08 -6.19
CA HIS A 134 19.97 -2.06 -6.85
C HIS A 134 18.72 -2.37 -6.02
N VAL A 135 18.30 -1.39 -5.23
CA VAL A 135 17.05 -1.41 -4.47
C VAL A 135 16.02 -0.52 -5.16
N VAL A 136 14.85 -1.08 -5.40
CA VAL A 136 13.67 -0.33 -5.82
C VAL A 136 12.70 -0.30 -4.64
N ILE A 137 12.29 0.87 -4.21
CA ILE A 137 11.31 1.02 -3.11
C ILE A 137 9.96 1.34 -3.73
N LEU A 138 8.93 0.58 -3.35
CA LEU A 138 7.57 0.77 -3.82
C LEU A 138 7.10 2.22 -3.55
N GLY A 139 6.67 2.92 -4.61
CA GLY A 139 6.15 4.28 -4.51
C GLY A 139 7.24 5.37 -4.42
N HIS A 140 8.53 5.03 -4.45
CA HIS A 140 9.59 6.03 -4.53
C HIS A 140 9.79 6.53 -5.98
N PRO A 141 10.19 7.80 -6.16
CA PRO A 141 10.59 8.32 -7.47
C PRO A 141 11.71 7.46 -8.06
N GLY A 142 11.49 6.93 -9.27
CA GLY A 142 12.45 6.04 -9.94
C GLY A 142 12.11 4.55 -9.84
N ASP A 143 11.03 4.17 -9.15
CA ASP A 143 10.58 2.79 -9.10
C ASP A 143 10.05 2.26 -10.46
N GLY A 144 9.80 3.15 -11.43
CA GLY A 144 9.36 2.83 -12.78
C GLY A 144 7.93 2.32 -12.84
N GLY A 145 7.19 2.36 -11.74
CA GLY A 145 5.77 2.08 -11.74
C GLY A 145 4.98 3.25 -12.29
N ALA A 146 3.84 2.94 -12.91
CA ALA A 146 2.76 3.93 -12.88
C ALA A 146 2.55 4.31 -11.40
N PRO A 147 2.53 5.61 -11.05
CA PRO A 147 2.36 6.06 -9.67
C PRO A 147 1.20 5.28 -9.08
N LEU A 148 1.48 4.48 -8.04
CA LEU A 148 0.58 3.55 -7.35
C LEU A 148 -0.87 3.97 -7.54
N LEU A 149 -1.47 3.56 -8.66
CA LEU A 149 -2.75 4.08 -9.16
C LEU A 149 -3.12 5.47 -8.59
N ALA A 150 -2.52 6.56 -9.08
CA ALA A 150 -2.94 7.96 -8.86
C ALA A 150 -4.01 8.04 -7.78
N ASN A 151 -3.60 8.08 -6.50
CA ASN A 151 -4.38 7.64 -5.34
C ASN A 151 -5.83 8.03 -5.57
N ARG A 152 -6.62 7.08 -6.11
CA ARG A 152 -8.03 7.36 -6.33
C ARG A 152 -8.57 7.28 -4.94
N ASP A 153 -8.60 8.43 -4.29
CA ASP A 153 -9.26 8.59 -3.03
C ASP A 153 -10.69 8.17 -3.21
N GLN A 154 -10.92 6.94 -2.80
CA GLN A 154 -12.20 6.28 -2.83
C GLN A 154 -13.03 6.69 -1.62
N VAL A 155 -12.51 7.46 -0.67
CA VAL A 155 -13.28 7.92 0.50
C VAL A 155 -14.47 8.72 0.03
N ASN A 156 -14.28 9.60 -0.93
CA ASN A 156 -15.35 10.43 -1.46
C ASN A 156 -16.34 9.65 -2.35
N GLU A 157 -15.85 8.80 -3.25
CA GLU A 157 -16.70 7.91 -4.06
C GLU A 157 -17.52 6.95 -3.17
N ARG A 158 -16.92 6.39 -2.11
CA ARG A 158 -17.64 5.57 -1.09
C ARG A 158 -18.64 6.38 -0.31
N TYR A 159 -18.30 7.61 0.10
CA TYR A 159 -19.21 8.49 0.84
C TYR A 159 -20.48 8.79 0.03
N TYR A 160 -20.37 8.93 -1.30
CA TYR A 160 -21.52 9.11 -2.19
C TYR A 160 -22.18 7.81 -2.66
N GLY A 161 -21.67 6.65 -2.24
CA GLY A 161 -22.23 5.34 -2.60
C GLY A 161 -21.97 4.95 -4.06
N GLN A 162 -20.95 5.54 -4.68
CA GLN A 162 -20.61 5.32 -6.09
C GLN A 162 -19.76 4.05 -6.29
N ILE A 163 -19.19 3.52 -5.20
CA ILE A 163 -18.39 2.29 -5.18
C ILE A 163 -18.63 1.50 -3.88
N ASN A 164 -18.36 0.19 -3.92
CA ASN A 164 -18.50 -0.78 -2.81
C ASN A 164 -19.94 -1.08 -2.37
N SER A 165 -20.12 -1.93 -1.35
CA SER A 165 -21.42 -2.35 -0.83
C SER A 165 -22.11 -1.26 0.01
N GLU A 166 -23.44 -1.31 0.11
CA GLU A 166 -24.23 -0.37 0.94
C GLU A 166 -23.75 -0.29 2.39
N GLU A 167 -23.42 -1.43 2.99
CA GLU A 167 -22.86 -1.50 4.34
C GLU A 167 -21.50 -0.76 4.46
N SER A 168 -20.66 -0.84 3.43
CA SER A 168 -19.35 -0.16 3.39
C SER A 168 -19.50 1.36 3.21
N HIS A 169 -20.50 1.77 2.43
CA HIS A 169 -20.90 3.17 2.29
C HIS A 169 -21.37 3.74 3.64
N GLU A 170 -22.28 3.04 4.32
CA GLU A 170 -22.85 3.49 5.59
C GLU A 170 -21.79 3.59 6.69
N ALA A 171 -20.90 2.61 6.81
CA ALA A 171 -19.78 2.65 7.74
C ALA A 171 -18.85 3.85 7.48
N THR A 172 -18.56 4.14 6.21
CA THR A 172 -17.72 5.28 5.80
C THR A 172 -18.39 6.61 6.17
N ARG A 173 -19.68 6.76 5.88
CA ARG A 173 -20.46 7.95 6.26
C ARG A 173 -20.55 8.14 7.76
N ASN A 174 -20.85 7.08 8.50
CA ASN A 174 -20.97 7.13 9.95
C ASN A 174 -19.68 7.60 10.60
N ARG A 175 -18.52 7.13 10.11
CA ARG A 175 -17.22 7.56 10.61
C ARG A 175 -16.91 9.03 10.28
N ILE A 176 -17.14 9.46 9.04
CA ILE A 176 -16.93 10.86 8.63
C ILE A 176 -17.83 11.81 9.43
N HIS A 177 -19.12 11.49 9.57
CA HIS A 177 -20.04 12.31 10.37
C HIS A 177 -19.74 12.24 11.87
N TRP A 178 -19.25 11.10 12.38
CA TRP A 178 -18.78 11.03 13.76
C TRP A 178 -17.61 11.98 13.99
N ILE A 179 -16.62 12.02 13.09
CA ILE A 179 -15.51 12.99 13.16
C ILE A 179 -16.09 14.41 13.19
N CYS A 180 -16.94 14.76 12.22
CA CYS A 180 -17.50 16.11 12.13
C CYS A 180 -18.25 16.55 13.40
N ARG A 181 -19.01 15.63 14.04
CA ARG A 181 -19.74 15.91 15.29
C ARG A 181 -18.84 16.14 16.51
N HIS A 182 -17.61 15.65 16.48
CA HIS A 182 -16.70 15.70 17.63
C HIS A 182 -15.57 16.72 17.45
N VAL A 183 -15.50 17.40 16.30
CA VAL A 183 -14.58 18.53 16.13
C VAL A 183 -15.04 19.69 17.02
N GLN A 184 -14.10 20.25 17.77
CA GLN A 184 -14.30 21.40 18.64
C GLN A 184 -13.40 22.56 18.20
N GLY A 185 -13.81 23.79 18.51
CA GLY A 185 -13.09 25.01 18.12
C GLY A 185 -13.57 25.58 16.79
N HIS A 186 -12.76 26.47 16.19
CA HIS A 186 -13.11 27.21 14.98
C HIS A 186 -12.20 26.90 13.79
N THR A 187 -11.05 26.27 14.02
CA THR A 187 -10.01 26.01 13.02
C THR A 187 -9.65 24.54 13.02
N VAL A 188 -9.56 23.95 11.82
CA VAL A 188 -9.25 22.53 11.63
C VAL A 188 -8.09 22.41 10.66
N LEU A 189 -7.09 21.60 11.02
CA LEU A 189 -6.04 21.17 10.11
C LEU A 189 -6.33 19.72 9.71
N ASP A 190 -6.60 19.49 8.43
CA ASP A 190 -6.85 18.17 7.86
C ASP A 190 -5.62 17.73 7.05
N VAL A 191 -4.94 16.66 7.50
CA VAL A 191 -3.67 16.19 6.92
C VAL A 191 -3.91 14.87 6.19
N GLY A 192 -3.55 14.82 4.91
CA GLY A 192 -3.89 13.71 4.02
C GLY A 192 -5.37 13.74 3.61
N CYS A 193 -5.88 14.93 3.32
CA CYS A 193 -7.32 15.18 3.16
C CYS A 193 -7.95 14.47 1.96
N SER A 194 -7.18 13.86 1.08
CA SER A 194 -7.62 13.35 -0.22
C SER A 194 -8.59 14.30 -0.94
N GLN A 195 -9.70 13.84 -1.55
CA GLN A 195 -10.72 14.70 -2.18
C GLN A 195 -11.48 15.58 -1.16
N GLY A 196 -11.17 15.46 0.12
CA GLY A 196 -11.48 16.48 1.13
C GLY A 196 -12.89 16.40 1.67
N ILE A 197 -13.56 15.24 1.66
CA ILE A 197 -14.97 15.17 2.07
C ILE A 197 -15.20 15.68 3.50
N THR A 198 -14.32 15.32 4.45
CA THR A 198 -14.36 15.83 5.82
C THR A 198 -14.12 17.34 5.84
N SER A 199 -13.10 17.81 5.13
CA SER A 199 -12.81 19.24 4.96
C SER A 199 -13.99 20.03 4.37
N ILE A 200 -14.68 19.49 3.37
CA ILE A 200 -15.85 20.09 2.72
C ILE A 200 -17.02 20.17 3.71
N LEU A 201 -17.30 19.09 4.46
CA LEU A 201 -18.40 19.08 5.42
C LEU A 201 -18.13 20.05 6.57
N LEU A 202 -16.93 20.05 7.15
CA LEU A 202 -16.55 20.98 8.21
C LEU A 202 -16.56 22.44 7.73
N GLY A 203 -16.05 22.71 6.53
CA GLY A 203 -16.15 24.04 5.92
C GLY A 203 -17.60 24.51 5.77
N ARG A 204 -18.53 23.61 5.40
CA ARG A 204 -19.97 23.90 5.32
C ARG A 204 -20.62 24.14 6.68
N GLU A 205 -20.12 23.50 7.74
CA GLU A 205 -20.53 23.75 9.13
C GLU A 205 -19.90 25.05 9.72
N GLY A 206 -19.13 25.79 8.91
CA GLY A 206 -18.57 27.10 9.30
C GLY A 206 -17.19 27.03 9.95
N PHE A 207 -16.51 25.89 9.92
CA PHE A 207 -15.13 25.77 10.39
C PHE A 207 -14.17 26.38 9.36
N LYS A 208 -13.09 27.01 9.85
CA LYS A 208 -11.95 27.38 9.02
C LYS A 208 -11.04 26.17 8.85
N VAL A 209 -11.12 25.51 7.71
CA VAL A 209 -10.34 24.30 7.43
C VAL A 209 -9.11 24.64 6.59
N THR A 210 -7.94 24.21 7.06
CA THR A 210 -6.70 24.15 6.27
C THR A 210 -6.48 22.69 5.90
N ALA A 211 -6.49 22.39 4.60
CA ALA A 211 -6.38 21.03 4.11
C ALA A 211 -5.02 20.85 3.41
N ILE A 212 -4.25 19.85 3.83
CA ILE A 212 -2.94 19.53 3.26
C ILE A 212 -3.01 18.14 2.66
N ASP A 213 -2.63 18.04 1.39
CA ASP A 213 -2.47 16.76 0.71
C ASP A 213 -1.21 16.79 -0.16
N LEU A 214 -0.64 15.62 -0.42
CA LEU A 214 0.52 15.46 -1.30
C LEU A 214 0.08 15.48 -2.78
N GLU A 215 -1.20 15.28 -3.07
CA GLU A 215 -1.74 15.24 -4.43
C GLU A 215 -2.50 16.52 -4.82
N GLU A 216 -1.97 17.24 -5.82
CA GLU A 216 -2.60 18.48 -6.34
C GLU A 216 -4.03 18.27 -6.88
N GLY A 217 -4.32 17.10 -7.46
CA GLY A 217 -5.65 16.79 -8.02
C GLY A 217 -6.75 16.71 -6.97
N SER A 218 -6.42 16.17 -5.80
CA SER A 218 -7.28 16.04 -4.63
C SER A 218 -7.65 17.41 -4.05
N ILE A 219 -6.66 18.32 -3.94
CA ILE A 219 -6.86 19.72 -3.55
C ILE A 219 -7.76 20.46 -4.54
N SER A 220 -7.54 20.27 -5.86
CA SER A 220 -8.35 20.91 -6.90
C SER A 220 -9.82 20.45 -6.88
N TYR A 221 -10.08 19.16 -6.63
CA TYR A 221 -11.42 18.62 -6.49
C TYR A 221 -12.15 19.23 -5.28
N ALA A 222 -11.48 19.29 -4.12
CA ALA A 222 -12.07 19.84 -2.90
C ALA A 222 -12.48 21.31 -3.08
N LYS A 223 -11.59 22.12 -3.67
CA LYS A 223 -11.87 23.54 -4.01
C LYS A 223 -13.09 23.69 -4.93
N LYS A 224 -13.20 22.85 -5.97
CA LYS A 224 -14.34 22.88 -6.92
C LYS A 224 -15.68 22.47 -6.30
N ASN A 225 -15.70 21.46 -5.43
CA ASN A 225 -16.95 20.94 -4.85
C ASN A 225 -17.44 21.74 -3.64
N PHE A 226 -16.53 22.43 -2.95
CA PHE A 226 -16.91 23.47 -2.00
C PHE A 226 -17.72 24.58 -2.68
N ALA A 227 -17.29 25.04 -3.87
CA ALA A 227 -17.94 26.13 -4.60
C ALA A 227 -19.30 25.78 -5.24
N ARG A 228 -19.63 24.49 -5.43
CA ARG A 228 -20.81 24.05 -6.21
C ARG A 228 -22.15 24.05 -5.46
N ASN A 229 -22.15 24.16 -4.13
CA ASN A 229 -23.39 24.25 -3.33
C ASN A 229 -23.14 25.12 -2.08
N PRO A 230 -23.26 26.46 -2.20
CA PRO A 230 -23.25 27.35 -1.05
C PRO A 230 -24.49 27.12 -0.17
N HIS A 231 -24.33 27.20 1.16
CA HIS A 231 -25.45 27.02 2.08
C HIS A 231 -26.43 28.22 2.01
N PRO A 232 -27.75 28.01 2.20
CA PRO A 232 -28.79 29.04 2.25
C PRO A 232 -28.70 30.08 3.40
N SER A 233 -27.59 30.13 4.14
CA SER A 233 -27.45 30.95 5.36
C SER A 233 -26.35 32.03 5.33
N GLY A 234 -25.75 32.33 4.18
CA GLY A 234 -25.04 33.59 3.96
C GLY A 234 -23.81 33.85 4.86
N LYS A 235 -23.03 32.83 5.22
CA LYS A 235 -21.72 33.02 5.89
C LYS A 235 -20.59 32.56 4.97
N GLU A 236 -19.61 33.45 4.75
CA GLU A 236 -18.42 33.16 3.95
C GLU A 236 -17.52 32.13 4.63
N SER A 237 -17.01 31.17 3.87
CA SER A 237 -15.98 30.22 4.30
C SER A 237 -14.83 30.25 3.31
N THR A 238 -13.60 30.37 3.81
CA THR A 238 -12.39 30.48 2.99
C THR A 238 -11.61 29.17 3.00
N PHE A 239 -11.35 28.63 1.82
CA PHE A 239 -10.40 27.53 1.58
C PHE A 239 -9.06 28.13 1.16
N SER A 240 -8.04 28.01 2.00
CA SER A 240 -6.64 28.37 1.67
C SER A 240 -5.81 27.10 1.54
#